data_AF-A0A3D8RER0-F1
#
_entry.id   AF-A0A3D8RER0-F1
#
_cell.length_a   1.000
_cell.length_b   1.000
_cell.length_c   1.000
_cell.angle_alpha   90.00
_cell.angle_beta   90.00
_cell.angle_gamma   90.00
#
_symmetry.space_group_name_H-M   'P 1'
#
loop_
_entity.id
_entity.type
_entity.pdbx_description
1 polymer ?
#
loop_
_entity_poly.entity_id
_entity_poly.type
_entity_poly.pdbx_seq_one_letter_code
_entity_poly.pdbx_strand_id
1 'polypeptide(L)'
;MQQEDSRALHVANRKISVINKTQAEYSAEPDLDTFGLRGPSETVELDEQCLETFFKWLEEKCHYDGERQWVYFRSGYGDKVVPRTWETWRTCILREAPVFFIEAHETLEKSFETMALGKDTSEHLCGKP
;
A
#
# COMPACT_ATOMS: atom_id res chain seq x y z
N MET A 1 -22.36 6.13 27.53
CA MET A 1 -22.11 6.85 26.27
C MET A 1 -20.69 7.42 26.25
N GLN A 2 -19.63 6.59 26.30
CA GLN A 2 -18.23 7.09 26.26
C GLN A 2 -17.29 6.23 25.39
N GLN A 3 -17.80 5.18 24.73
CA GLN A 3 -16.98 4.24 23.95
C GLN A 3 -16.91 4.59 22.46
N GLU A 4 -17.90 5.30 21.92
CA GLU A 4 -17.96 5.67 20.50
C GLU A 4 -16.98 6.81 20.14
N ASP A 5 -16.82 7.81 21.03
CA ASP A 5 -15.85 8.90 20.84
C ASP A 5 -14.39 8.41 20.76
N SER A 6 -14.02 7.38 21.53
CA SER A 6 -12.65 6.85 21.53
C SER A 6 -12.28 6.11 20.24
N ARG A 7 -13.26 5.45 19.60
CA ARG A 7 -13.05 4.73 18.33
C ARG A 7 -12.96 5.69 17.14
N ALA A 8 -13.78 6.74 17.12
CA ALA A 8 -13.71 7.78 16.11
C ALA A 8 -12.37 8.55 16.16
N LEU A 9 -11.87 8.83 17.36
CA LEU A 9 -10.58 9.50 17.57
C LEU A 9 -9.37 8.61 17.18
N HIS A 10 -9.50 7.29 17.31
CA HIS A 10 -8.43 6.33 16.97
C HIS A 10 -8.11 6.26 15.48
N VAL A 11 -9.04 6.67 14.61
CA VAL A 11 -8.90 6.53 13.16
C VAL A 11 -8.35 7.80 12.52
N ALA A 12 -8.74 8.97 13.03
CA ALA A 12 -8.18 10.26 12.60
C ALA A 12 -6.66 10.37 12.86
N ASN A 13 -6.14 9.64 13.86
CA ASN A 13 -4.70 9.57 14.17
C ASN A 13 -3.99 8.38 13.50
N ARG A 14 -4.64 7.68 12.56
CA ARG A 14 -3.97 6.60 11.82
C ARG A 14 -3.01 7.21 10.82
N LYS A 15 -1.78 6.71 10.88
CA LYS A 15 -0.72 7.02 9.93
C LYS A 15 -0.69 5.98 8.83
N ILE A 16 -0.52 6.45 7.60
CA ILE A 16 -0.02 5.62 6.51
C ILE A 16 1.50 5.65 6.61
N SER A 17 2.19 4.54 6.41
CA SER A 17 3.66 4.55 6.31
C SER A 17 4.04 4.34 4.85
N VAL A 18 4.95 5.16 4.33
CA VAL A 18 5.46 5.03 2.95
C VAL A 18 6.98 4.93 3.00
N ILE A 19 7.53 3.90 2.36
CA ILE A 19 8.98 3.65 2.30
C ILE A 19 9.43 3.68 0.84
N ASN A 20 10.22 4.69 0.47
CA ASN A 20 10.88 4.78 -0.82
C ASN A 20 12.24 4.08 -0.79
N LYS A 21 12.33 2.95 -1.47
CA LYS A 21 13.56 2.16 -1.56
C LYS A 21 14.48 2.58 -2.71
N THR A 22 13.99 3.40 -3.63
CA THR A 22 14.80 3.88 -4.77
C THR A 22 15.76 5.00 -4.40
N GLN A 23 15.44 5.76 -3.36
CA GLN A 23 16.31 6.78 -2.78
C GLN A 23 16.63 6.37 -1.34
N ALA A 24 17.76 5.70 -1.12
CA ALA A 24 18.34 5.35 0.18
C ALA A 24 17.31 5.29 1.34
N GLU A 25 16.59 4.17 1.46
CA GLU A 25 15.46 3.95 2.41
C GLU A 25 14.89 5.22 3.06
N TYR A 26 14.16 6.00 2.27
CA TYR A 26 13.46 7.18 2.73
C TYR A 26 12.07 6.80 3.23
N SER A 27 11.66 7.30 4.40
CA SER A 27 10.33 7.02 4.96
C SER A 27 9.58 8.29 5.33
N ALA A 28 8.29 8.32 5.03
CA ALA A 28 7.40 9.39 5.47
C ALA A 28 6.04 8.82 5.89
N GLU A 29 5.35 9.53 6.78
CA GLU A 29 4.11 9.05 7.41
C GLU A 29 3.04 10.14 7.42
N PRO A 30 2.12 10.17 6.43
CA PRO A 30 1.01 11.10 6.46
C PRO A 30 -0.12 10.54 7.33
N ASP A 31 -0.74 11.42 8.10
CA ASP A 31 -2.00 11.14 8.79
C ASP A 31 -3.15 11.09 7.78
N LEU A 32 -4.17 10.27 8.02
CA LEU A 32 -5.35 10.17 7.15
C LEU A 32 -6.06 11.52 6.94
N ASP A 33 -6.02 12.43 7.93
CA ASP A 33 -6.59 13.79 7.80
C ASP A 33 -5.92 14.63 6.70
N THR A 34 -4.64 14.36 6.39
CA THR A 34 -3.91 15.01 5.28
C THR A 34 -4.62 14.83 3.94
N PHE A 35 -5.39 13.76 3.80
CA PHE A 35 -6.11 13.40 2.58
C PHE A 35 -7.61 13.69 2.67
N GLY A 36 -8.05 14.44 3.68
CA GLY A 36 -9.47 14.75 3.91
C GLY A 36 -10.28 13.60 4.51
N LEU A 37 -9.62 12.53 4.96
CA LEU A 37 -10.26 11.33 5.47
C LEU A 37 -10.60 11.49 6.96
N ARG A 38 -11.71 12.20 7.21
CA ARG A 38 -12.21 12.49 8.56
C ARG A 38 -13.31 11.50 8.95
N GLY A 39 -13.11 10.76 10.04
CA GLY A 39 -14.19 10.01 10.69
C GLY A 39 -13.78 8.65 11.29
N PRO A 40 -14.69 8.01 12.04
CA PRO A 40 -14.53 6.62 12.48
C PRO A 40 -14.38 5.67 11.28
N SER A 41 -13.66 4.55 11.45
CA SER A 41 -13.18 3.66 10.38
C SER A 41 -14.27 3.10 9.45
N GLU A 42 -15.53 3.16 9.89
CA GLU A 42 -16.68 2.63 9.17
C GLU A 42 -17.34 3.67 8.26
N THR A 43 -17.00 4.96 8.38
CA THR A 43 -17.60 6.06 7.61
C THR A 43 -16.59 6.89 6.82
N VAL A 44 -15.34 6.43 6.72
CA VAL A 44 -14.32 7.10 5.89
C VAL A 44 -14.68 6.89 4.41
N GLU A 45 -15.26 7.92 3.82
CA GLU A 45 -15.46 8.01 2.38
C GLU A 45 -14.15 8.48 1.75
N LEU A 46 -13.40 7.52 1.25
CA LEU A 46 -12.36 7.74 0.26
C LEU A 46 -13.08 8.04 -1.06
N ASP A 47 -12.79 9.18 -1.68
CA ASP A 47 -13.19 9.53 -3.04
C ASP A 47 -11.96 9.67 -3.95
N GLU A 48 -12.18 9.77 -5.27
CA GLU A 48 -11.08 9.87 -6.24
C GLU A 48 -10.13 11.05 -5.95
N GLN A 49 -10.65 12.15 -5.40
CA GLN A 49 -9.88 13.33 -5.05
C GLN A 49 -8.92 13.06 -3.87
N CYS A 50 -9.29 12.19 -2.94
CA CYS A 50 -8.39 11.73 -1.89
C CYS A 50 -7.16 11.01 -2.46
N LEU A 51 -7.32 10.17 -3.50
CA LEU A 51 -6.18 9.50 -4.12
C LEU A 51 -5.29 10.44 -4.92
N GLU A 52 -5.87 11.40 -5.65
CA GLU A 52 -5.05 12.43 -6.30
C GLU A 52 -4.20 13.20 -5.28
N THR A 53 -4.79 13.53 -4.13
CA THR A 53 -4.08 14.19 -3.03
C THR A 53 -2.98 13.29 -2.45
N PHE A 54 -3.25 12.00 -2.33
CA PHE A 54 -2.25 11.01 -1.89
C PHE A 54 -1.07 10.95 -2.86
N PHE A 55 -1.30 10.86 -4.16
CA PHE A 55 -0.23 10.83 -5.15
C PHE A 55 0.59 12.11 -5.20
N LYS A 56 -0.05 13.29 -5.16
CA LYS A 56 0.66 14.57 -5.04
C LYS A 56 1.55 14.61 -3.80
N TRP A 57 1.05 14.11 -2.67
CA TRP A 57 1.83 14.01 -1.46
C TRP A 57 3.02 13.05 -1.61
N LEU A 58 2.84 11.90 -2.30
CA LEU A 58 3.94 10.98 -2.59
C LEU A 58 5.03 11.66 -3.45
N GLU A 59 4.64 12.44 -4.45
CA GLU A 59 5.58 13.19 -5.31
C GLU A 59 6.38 14.19 -4.47
N GLU A 60 5.69 15.01 -3.67
CA GLU A 60 6.30 16.09 -2.90
C GLU A 60 7.14 15.60 -1.72
N LYS A 61 6.65 14.59 -0.99
CA LYS A 61 7.26 14.14 0.27
C LYS A 61 8.11 12.91 0.11
N CYS A 62 7.75 12.00 -0.79
CA CYS A 62 8.45 10.74 -0.98
C CYS A 62 9.30 10.72 -2.26
N HIS A 63 9.39 11.81 -3.02
CA HIS A 63 10.08 11.86 -4.31
C HIS A 63 9.60 10.76 -5.27
N TYR A 64 8.28 10.54 -5.26
CA TYR A 64 7.63 9.65 -6.21
C TYR A 64 7.64 10.29 -7.61
N ASP A 65 8.04 9.53 -8.63
CA ASP A 65 8.19 10.00 -10.03
C ASP A 65 7.08 9.47 -10.95
N GLY A 66 6.35 8.42 -10.55
CA GLY A 66 5.23 7.84 -11.32
C GLY A 66 5.59 7.15 -12.64
N GLU A 67 6.58 7.64 -13.39
CA GLU A 67 7.02 7.10 -14.67
C GLU A 67 7.96 5.91 -14.53
N ARG A 68 8.76 5.90 -13.46
CA ARG A 68 9.86 4.94 -13.24
C ARG A 68 9.69 4.11 -11.98
N GLN A 69 8.73 4.48 -11.14
CA GLN A 69 8.50 3.91 -9.83
C GLN A 69 7.06 3.43 -9.70
N TRP A 70 6.88 2.29 -9.03
CA TRP A 70 5.57 1.79 -8.63
C TRP A 70 5.42 1.87 -7.13
N VAL A 71 4.20 2.20 -6.72
CA VAL A 71 3.75 2.09 -5.34
C VAL A 71 3.05 0.74 -5.17
N TYR A 72 3.43 -0.01 -4.16
CA TYR A 72 2.75 -1.25 -3.79
C TYR A 72 2.50 -1.33 -2.29
N PHE A 73 1.40 -1.95 -1.92
CA PHE A 73 1.07 -2.30 -0.56
C PHE A 73 1.67 -3.65 -0.20
N ARG A 74 2.20 -3.79 1.02
CA ARG A 74 2.61 -5.11 1.55
C ARG A 74 1.57 -5.61 2.55
N SER A 75 0.96 -6.76 2.28
CA SER A 75 0.03 -7.38 3.20
C SER A 75 0.75 -7.84 4.48
N GLY A 76 0.01 -8.01 5.58
CA GLY A 76 0.55 -8.61 6.81
C GLY A 76 1.05 -10.05 6.62
N TYR A 77 0.67 -10.71 5.53
CA TYR A 77 1.16 -12.04 5.13
C TYR A 77 2.39 -11.97 4.21
N GLY A 78 2.84 -10.76 3.88
CA GLY A 78 4.03 -10.52 3.07
C GLY A 78 3.79 -10.35 1.58
N ASP A 79 2.54 -10.49 1.11
CA ASP A 79 2.19 -10.33 -0.30
C ASP A 79 2.41 -8.90 -0.77
N LYS A 80 2.91 -8.75 -2.01
CA LYS A 80 3.00 -7.45 -2.69
C LYS A 80 1.74 -7.24 -3.54
N VAL A 81 0.97 -6.19 -3.25
CA VAL A 81 -0.23 -5.82 -4.00
C VAL A 81 0.02 -4.47 -4.66
N VAL A 82 0.04 -4.44 -6.00
CA VAL A 82 0.07 -3.17 -6.76
C VAL A 82 -1.37 -2.73 -6.99
N PRO A 83 -1.85 -1.66 -6.33
CA PRO A 83 -3.24 -1.25 -6.49
C PRO A 83 -3.40 -0.59 -7.86
N ARG A 84 -4.21 -1.21 -8.74
CA ARG A 84 -4.46 -0.71 -10.11
C ARG A 84 -5.82 -0.05 -10.26
N THR A 85 -6.74 -0.29 -9.33
CA THR A 85 -8.08 0.30 -9.33
C THR A 85 -8.28 1.14 -8.09
N TRP A 86 -9.22 2.07 -8.20
CA TRP A 86 -9.73 2.87 -7.09
C TRP A 86 -10.08 2.01 -5.87
N GLU A 87 -10.84 0.94 -6.06
CA GLU A 87 -11.32 0.07 -4.99
C GLU A 87 -10.16 -0.67 -4.29
N THR A 88 -9.13 -1.03 -5.05
CA THR A 88 -7.94 -1.70 -4.51
C THR A 88 -7.15 -0.73 -3.62
N TRP A 89 -6.95 0.50 -4.11
CA TRP A 89 -6.33 1.57 -3.35
C TRP A 89 -7.09 1.86 -2.05
N ARG A 90 -8.41 2.04 -2.15
CA ARG A 90 -9.29 2.25 -1.00
C ARG A 90 -9.14 1.13 0.02
N THR A 91 -9.15 -0.12 -0.44
CA THR A 91 -9.00 -1.28 0.43
C THR A 91 -7.65 -1.30 1.14
N CYS A 92 -6.56 -0.93 0.46
CA CYS A 92 -5.22 -0.87 1.05
C CYS A 92 -5.09 0.24 2.09
N ILE A 93 -5.57 1.45 1.80
CA ILE A 93 -5.47 2.61 2.71
C ILE A 93 -6.29 2.38 4.00
N LEU A 94 -7.46 1.74 3.90
CA LEU A 94 -8.32 1.50 5.06
C LEU A 94 -7.83 0.35 5.98
N ARG A 95 -6.75 -0.36 5.62
CA ARG A 95 -6.14 -1.37 6.50
C ARG A 95 -5.59 -0.71 7.77
N GLU A 96 -5.47 -1.50 8.82
CA GLU A 96 -4.77 -1.07 10.03
C GLU A 96 -3.26 -0.99 9.76
N ALA A 97 -2.65 0.15 10.11
CA ALA A 97 -1.24 0.46 9.86
C ALA A 97 -0.78 0.17 8.42
N PRO A 98 -1.37 0.84 7.41
CA PRO A 98 -1.08 0.54 6.03
C PRO A 98 0.35 0.97 5.67
N VAL A 99 1.12 0.04 5.12
CA VAL A 99 2.50 0.29 4.67
C VAL A 99 2.60 0.15 3.16
N PHE A 100 3.02 1.24 2.51
CA PHE A 100 3.30 1.30 1.09
C PHE A 100 4.80 1.39 0.84
N PHE A 101 5.22 0.84 -0.29
CA PHE A 101 6.59 0.84 -0.74
C PHE A 101 6.67 1.43 -2.13
N ILE A 102 7.68 2.26 -2.36
CA ILE A 102 8.04 2.78 -3.68
C ILE A 102 9.30 2.06 -4.14
N GLU A 103 9.19 1.34 -5.26
CA GLU A 103 10.30 0.63 -5.91
C GLU A 103 10.34 0.98 -7.40
N ALA A 104 11.52 0.88 -8.01
CA ALA A 104 11.67 1.04 -9.46
C ALA A 104 10.89 -0.07 -10.19
N HIS A 105 10.30 0.26 -11.35
CA HIS A 105 9.49 -0.69 -12.13
C HIS A 105 10.23 -2.01 -12.36
N GLU A 106 11.46 -1.92 -12.86
CA GLU A 106 12.29 -3.09 -13.19
C GLU A 106 12.56 -4.02 -12.00
N THR A 107 12.66 -3.47 -10.79
CA THR A 107 12.92 -4.23 -9.56
C THR A 107 11.68 -5.01 -9.15
N LEU A 108 10.52 -4.37 -9.33
CA LEU A 108 9.25 -4.94 -8.94
C LEU A 108 8.77 -5.99 -9.96
N GLU A 109 8.98 -5.76 -11.26
CA GLU A 109 8.71 -6.73 -12.33
C GLU A 109 9.48 -8.04 -12.11
N LYS A 110 10.80 -7.96 -11.87
CA LYS A 110 11.63 -9.14 -11.53
C LYS A 110 11.11 -9.87 -10.29
N SER A 111 10.62 -9.14 -9.29
CA SER A 111 10.05 -9.72 -8.07
C SER A 111 8.78 -10.52 -8.37
N PHE A 112 7.92 -10.04 -9.27
CA PHE A 112 6.69 -10.73 -9.67
C PHE A 112 6.97 -11.93 -10.58
N GLU A 113 7.92 -11.84 -11.51
CA GLU A 113 8.33 -12.95 -12.36
C GLU A 113 8.92 -14.12 -11.57
N THR A 114 9.73 -13.82 -10.54
CA THR A 114 10.34 -14.84 -9.67
C THR A 114 9.27 -15.62 -8.87
N MET A 115 8.15 -14.98 -8.51
CA MET A 115 7.03 -15.64 -7.83
C MET A 115 6.17 -16.49 -8.78
N ALA A 116 6.09 -16.13 -10.07
CA ALA A 116 5.39 -16.93 -11.08
C ALA A 116 6.17 -18.21 -11.43
N LEU A 117 7.50 -18.15 -11.42
CA LEU A 117 8.38 -19.30 -11.70
C LEU A 117 8.46 -20.32 -10.55
N GLY A 118 7.97 -19.98 -9.35
CA GLY A 118 7.91 -20.88 -8.20
C GLY A 118 6.75 -21.88 -8.21
N LYS A 119 5.90 -21.90 -9.25
CA LYS A 119 4.69 -22.75 -9.33
C LYS A 119 4.76 -23.92 -10.31
N ASP A 120 5.94 -24.30 -10.80
CA ASP A 120 6.10 -25.44 -11.72
C ASP A 120 7.30 -26.34 -11.35
N THR A 121 7.34 -26.83 -10.10
CA THR A 121 8.28 -27.91 -9.71
C THR A 121 7.61 -29.09 -9.00
N SER A 122 6.27 -29.15 -8.97
CA SER A 122 5.54 -30.31 -8.47
C SER A 122 4.82 -31.02 -9.60
N GLU A 123 5.56 -31.74 -10.43
CA GLU A 123 5.14 -32.99 -11.05
C GLU A 123 6.35 -33.62 -11.77
N HIS A 124 6.54 -34.94 -11.59
CA HIS A 124 7.60 -35.82 -12.13
C HIS A 124 8.68 -36.34 -11.15
N LEU A 125 8.34 -36.49 -9.87
CA LEU A 125 8.97 -37.52 -9.03
C LEU A 125 7.91 -38.49 -8.51
N CYS A 126 7.41 -39.35 -9.40
CA CYS A 126 6.80 -40.63 -9.00
C CYS A 126 7.35 -41.72 -9.92
N GLY A 127 8.04 -42.67 -9.30
CA GLY A 127 8.94 -43.62 -9.94
C GLY A 127 8.25 -44.74 -10.73
N LYS A 128 9.01 -45.28 -11.68
CA LYS A 128 8.97 -46.69 -12.09
C LYS A 128 9.86 -47.48 -11.11
N PRO A 129 9.49 -48.71 -10.73
CA PRO A 129 9.53 -49.87 -11.63
C PRO A 129 8.17 -50.50 -11.90
#